data_AF-A0A948KV54-F1
#
_entry.id   AF-A0A948KV54-F1
#
_cell.length_a   1.000
_cell.length_b   1.000
_cell.length_c   1.000
_cell.angle_alpha   90.00
_cell.angle_beta   90.00
_cell.angle_gamma   90.00
#
_symmetry.space_group_name_H-M   'P 1'
#
loop_
_entity.id
_entity.type
_entity.pdbx_description
1 polymer ?
#
loop_
_entity_poly.entity_id
_entity_poly.type
_entity_poly.pdbx_seq_one_letter_code
_entity_poly.pdbx_strand_id
1 'polypeptide(L)'
;MKRRDFLRLLPMGAAATLPMMQSAQAQSLWDMMNQRQTLTDAEREANSAAAIQSIDTVEPILSYDTVNNLHMAIAQYEPFVARGGWEQVPQETYGVTMGVSRDGVVQLKRRLLASADMPMVENVDQAFDAPTDAALRRFQARHGLQVNGQVDEATWYALNVPAETRLHQLQLNLLRVQGMAPALADRYVVVNIPAAFIEVVEGGMVQRRHTAVVGRIDRQTPILKSRIHQINFNPYWNVPVSIIRRDLIKYMNENPNYLTEQQIRIFDAGGQELQPTQINWQTEEAVNYSFRQDPGPQ
;
A
#
# COMPACT_ATOMS: atom_id res chain seq x y z
N MET A 1 -62.93 -41.81 35.08
CA MET A 1 -62.80 -41.11 36.38
C MET A 1 -61.32 -41.09 36.75
N LYS A 2 -60.78 -39.89 37.04
CA LYS A 2 -59.64 -39.45 37.93
C LYS A 2 -58.68 -40.53 38.48
N ARG A 3 -57.38 -40.31 38.76
CA ARG A 3 -56.31 -39.28 38.63
C ARG A 3 -55.07 -39.98 39.26
N ARG A 4 -53.83 -39.73 38.79
CA ARG A 4 -52.60 -39.47 39.60
C ARG A 4 -51.28 -39.81 38.87
N ASP A 5 -50.61 -38.74 38.43
CA ASP A 5 -49.22 -38.33 38.67
C ASP A 5 -48.04 -39.33 38.71
N PHE A 6 -47.06 -39.00 37.84
CA PHE A 6 -45.61 -38.85 38.07
C PHE A 6 -44.77 -40.06 38.54
N LEU A 7 -43.89 -40.57 37.67
CA LEU A 7 -42.47 -40.15 37.59
C LEU A 7 -41.73 -40.81 36.41
N ARG A 8 -40.68 -40.12 35.97
CA ARG A 8 -39.87 -40.29 34.76
C ARG A 8 -38.89 -41.47 34.85
N LEU A 9 -38.57 -42.08 33.71
CA LEU A 9 -37.21 -42.51 33.31
C LEU A 9 -37.19 -42.77 31.78
N LEU A 10 -36.31 -42.05 31.08
CA LEU A 10 -36.01 -42.18 29.65
C LEU A 10 -35.33 -43.53 29.34
N PRO A 11 -35.46 -44.03 28.09
CA PRO A 11 -34.25 -44.02 27.26
C PRO A 11 -34.49 -43.70 25.77
N MET A 12 -33.45 -43.08 25.20
CA MET A 12 -32.94 -43.23 23.83
C MET A 12 -33.82 -42.81 22.65
N GLY A 13 -33.65 -41.54 22.26
CA GLY A 13 -33.94 -41.08 20.91
C GLY A 13 -32.78 -41.41 19.96
N ALA A 14 -33.10 -42.03 18.83
CA ALA A 14 -32.22 -42.13 17.67
C ALA A 14 -32.88 -41.39 16.51
N ALA A 15 -32.31 -40.24 16.12
CA ALA A 15 -32.57 -39.59 14.84
C ALA A 15 -31.23 -39.05 14.34
N ALA A 16 -30.63 -39.78 13.41
CA ALA A 16 -29.40 -39.38 12.75
C ALA A 16 -29.73 -38.29 11.70
N THR A 17 -29.28 -37.06 11.95
CA THR A 17 -29.20 -36.02 10.92
C THR A 17 -27.75 -35.96 10.42
N LEU A 18 -27.55 -36.32 9.16
CA LEU A 18 -26.27 -36.16 8.48
C LEU A 18 -25.98 -34.65 8.33
N PRO A 19 -24.81 -34.14 8.75
CA PRO A 19 -24.43 -32.78 8.41
C PRO A 19 -24.08 -32.74 6.91
N MET A 20 -24.84 -31.97 6.15
CA MET A 20 -24.43 -31.54 4.82
C MET A 20 -23.13 -30.74 4.97
N MET A 21 -22.01 -31.32 4.53
CA MET A 21 -20.79 -30.56 4.26
C MET A 21 -21.11 -29.56 3.15
N GLN A 22 -21.38 -28.31 3.52
CA GLN A 22 -21.26 -27.20 2.58
C GLN A 22 -19.79 -27.14 2.18
N SER A 23 -19.53 -27.38 0.90
CA SER A 23 -18.24 -27.11 0.29
C SER A 23 -17.89 -25.65 0.56
N ALA A 24 -16.82 -25.41 1.32
CA ALA A 24 -16.20 -24.10 1.45
C ALA A 24 -15.74 -23.69 0.04
N GLN A 25 -16.58 -22.93 -0.65
CA GLN A 25 -16.21 -22.25 -1.88
C GLN A 25 -15.06 -21.31 -1.52
N ALA A 26 -13.91 -21.55 -2.13
CA ALA A 26 -12.73 -20.71 -2.04
C ALA A 26 -13.14 -19.26 -2.35
N GLN A 27 -13.08 -18.41 -1.33
CA GLN A 27 -13.27 -16.98 -1.48
C GLN A 27 -12.19 -16.45 -2.43
N SER A 28 -12.61 -15.69 -3.43
CA SER A 28 -11.70 -15.21 -4.46
C SER A 28 -10.80 -14.11 -3.90
N LEU A 29 -9.57 -13.98 -4.44
CA LEU A 29 -8.63 -12.88 -4.12
C LEU A 29 -9.27 -11.47 -4.24
N TRP A 30 -10.31 -11.34 -5.06
CA TRP A 30 -11.06 -10.08 -5.24
C TRP A 30 -12.03 -9.79 -4.08
N ASP A 31 -12.57 -10.82 -3.42
CA ASP A 31 -13.50 -10.65 -2.31
C ASP A 31 -12.78 -10.20 -1.02
N MET A 32 -11.53 -10.63 -0.80
CA MET A 32 -10.72 -10.19 0.35
C MET A 32 -10.08 -8.81 0.17
N MET A 33 -9.69 -8.44 -1.06
CA MET A 33 -9.32 -7.04 -1.34
C MET A 33 -10.48 -6.06 -1.07
N ASN A 34 -11.72 -6.55 -1.13
CA ASN A 34 -12.92 -5.80 -0.74
C ASN A 34 -13.26 -5.89 0.76
N GLN A 35 -12.79 -6.91 1.48
CA GLN A 35 -12.84 -6.95 2.95
C GLN A 35 -11.72 -6.09 3.52
N ARG A 36 -11.93 -4.79 3.39
CA ARG A 36 -11.09 -3.75 3.92
C ARG A 36 -11.13 -3.86 5.46
N GLN A 37 -10.14 -4.50 6.09
CA GLN A 37 -9.70 -4.02 7.40
C GLN A 37 -9.20 -2.60 7.14
N THR A 38 -10.10 -1.63 7.28
CA THR A 38 -9.74 -0.22 7.19
C THR A 38 -8.86 0.07 8.38
N LEU A 39 -7.54 0.01 8.16
CA LEU A 39 -6.60 0.65 9.06
C LEU A 39 -7.15 2.04 9.39
N THR A 40 -7.31 2.32 10.66
CA THR A 40 -7.64 3.66 11.12
C THR A 40 -6.56 4.62 10.64
N ASP A 41 -6.87 5.90 10.48
CA ASP A 41 -5.87 6.86 10.01
C ASP A 41 -4.68 6.95 10.96
N ALA A 42 -4.90 6.75 12.27
CA ALA A 42 -3.85 6.61 13.28
C ALA A 42 -2.95 5.39 13.05
N GLU A 43 -3.51 4.23 12.68
CA GLU A 43 -2.72 3.04 12.36
C GLU A 43 -1.97 3.20 11.04
N ARG A 44 -2.53 3.89 10.05
CA ARG A 44 -1.83 4.21 8.80
C ARG A 44 -0.66 5.16 9.04
N GLU A 45 -0.86 6.19 9.85
CA GLU A 45 0.19 7.14 10.23
C GLU A 45 1.27 6.45 11.07
N ALA A 46 0.90 5.63 12.05
CA ALA A 46 1.84 4.87 12.86
C ALA A 46 2.62 3.83 12.05
N ASN A 47 1.96 3.13 11.11
CA ASN A 47 2.63 2.19 10.21
C ASN A 47 3.55 2.92 9.22
N SER A 48 3.14 4.08 8.71
CA SER A 48 3.98 4.91 7.85
C SER A 48 5.17 5.45 8.63
N ALA A 49 4.99 5.91 9.87
CA ALA A 49 6.06 6.38 10.73
C ALA A 49 7.02 5.25 11.12
N ALA A 50 6.51 4.06 11.46
CA ALA A 50 7.33 2.89 11.78
C ALA A 50 8.07 2.35 10.55
N ALA A 51 7.45 2.36 9.36
CA ALA A 51 8.11 2.04 8.10
C ALA A 51 9.19 3.07 7.74
N ILE A 52 8.93 4.37 7.95
CA ILE A 52 9.90 5.45 7.74
C ILE A 52 11.07 5.33 8.74
N GLN A 53 10.81 5.04 10.01
CA GLN A 53 11.85 4.90 11.05
C GLN A 53 12.66 3.60 10.89
N SER A 54 12.05 2.50 10.44
CA SER A 54 12.78 1.26 10.15
C SER A 54 13.61 1.32 8.88
N ILE A 55 13.35 2.32 8.01
CA ILE A 55 14.12 2.67 6.81
C ILE A 55 14.70 4.08 7.01
N ASP A 56 15.14 4.44 8.23
CA ASP A 56 15.82 5.71 8.49
C ASP A 56 17.24 5.63 7.93
N THR A 57 17.33 5.79 6.63
CA THR A 57 18.57 5.83 5.86
C THR A 57 18.69 7.17 5.17
N VAL A 58 19.90 7.72 5.23
CA VAL A 58 20.30 8.90 4.46
C VAL A 58 20.53 8.57 2.99
N GLU A 59 20.55 7.28 2.62
CA GLU A 59 20.67 6.85 1.23
C GLU A 59 19.35 7.07 0.48
N PRO A 60 19.39 7.76 -0.67
CA PRO A 60 18.19 7.99 -1.46
C PRO A 60 17.80 6.75 -2.27
N ILE A 61 16.49 6.58 -2.50
CA ILE A 61 15.94 5.45 -3.29
C ILE A 61 16.49 5.47 -4.72
N LEU A 62 16.66 6.66 -5.27
CA LEU A 62 17.29 6.90 -6.57
C LEU A 62 18.50 7.79 -6.35
N SER A 63 19.68 7.30 -6.72
CA SER A 63 21.01 7.91 -6.58
C SER A 63 21.86 7.60 -7.83
N TYR A 64 23.07 8.14 -7.89
CA TYR A 64 24.05 7.76 -8.93
C TYR A 64 24.45 6.29 -8.86
N ASP A 65 24.45 5.70 -7.65
CA ASP A 65 24.84 4.31 -7.41
C ASP A 65 23.69 3.32 -7.62
N THR A 66 22.44 3.77 -7.77
CA THR A 66 21.27 2.88 -7.92
C THR A 66 21.42 1.87 -9.05
N VAL A 67 22.07 2.26 -10.16
CA VAL A 67 22.36 1.35 -11.28
C VAL A 67 23.27 0.21 -10.82
N ASN A 68 24.36 0.52 -10.13
CA ASN A 68 25.28 -0.47 -9.59
C ASN A 68 24.62 -1.34 -8.52
N ASN A 69 23.85 -0.74 -7.61
CA ASN A 69 23.12 -1.46 -6.57
C ASN A 69 22.11 -2.47 -7.16
N LEU A 70 21.44 -2.11 -8.25
CA LEU A 70 20.56 -3.03 -8.98
C LEU A 70 21.34 -4.15 -9.68
N HIS A 71 22.49 -3.86 -10.28
CA HIS A 71 23.35 -4.93 -10.83
C HIS A 71 23.79 -5.92 -9.75
N MET A 72 24.19 -5.43 -8.57
CA MET A 72 24.55 -6.29 -7.44
C MET A 72 23.36 -7.13 -6.95
N ALA A 73 22.17 -6.52 -6.83
CA ALA A 73 20.96 -7.23 -6.45
C ALA A 73 20.57 -8.29 -7.49
N ILE A 74 20.68 -7.99 -8.79
CA ILE A 74 20.45 -8.96 -9.87
C ILE A 74 21.41 -10.15 -9.73
N ALA A 75 22.70 -9.89 -9.57
CA ALA A 75 23.72 -10.93 -9.39
C ALA A 75 23.48 -11.79 -8.13
N GLN A 76 22.91 -11.21 -7.08
CA GLN A 76 22.49 -11.97 -5.89
C GLN A 76 21.29 -12.88 -6.16
N TYR A 77 20.37 -12.48 -7.03
CA TYR A 77 19.12 -13.21 -7.30
C TYR A 77 19.28 -14.33 -8.34
N GLU A 78 20.19 -14.17 -9.32
CA GLU A 78 20.44 -15.16 -10.38
C GLU A 78 20.73 -16.59 -9.87
N PRO A 79 21.59 -16.82 -8.85
CA PRO A 79 21.86 -18.16 -8.34
C PRO A 79 20.65 -18.83 -7.67
N PHE A 80 19.69 -18.06 -7.15
CA PHE A 80 18.45 -18.64 -6.61
C PHE A 80 17.57 -19.12 -7.76
N VAL A 81 17.38 -18.31 -8.80
CA VAL A 81 16.60 -18.68 -9.98
C VAL A 81 17.20 -19.89 -10.69
N ALA A 82 18.52 -19.93 -10.87
CA ALA A 82 19.23 -21.05 -11.49
C ALA A 82 19.07 -22.38 -10.72
N ARG A 83 18.79 -22.33 -9.41
CA ARG A 83 18.56 -23.51 -8.55
C ARG A 83 17.08 -23.85 -8.35
N GLY A 84 16.18 -23.24 -9.13
CA GLY A 84 14.73 -23.50 -9.06
C GLY A 84 13.95 -22.56 -8.13
N GLY A 85 14.56 -21.45 -7.70
CA GLY A 85 13.96 -20.43 -6.83
C GLY A 85 14.30 -20.62 -5.35
N TRP A 86 13.65 -19.83 -4.49
CA TRP A 86 13.70 -20.04 -3.04
C TRP A 86 12.65 -21.04 -2.58
N GLU A 87 12.93 -21.68 -1.44
CA GLU A 87 11.98 -22.54 -0.74
C GLU A 87 10.70 -21.76 -0.40
N GLN A 88 9.54 -22.39 -0.65
CA GLN A 88 8.25 -21.80 -0.32
C GLN A 88 8.00 -21.88 1.19
N VAL A 89 7.46 -20.80 1.74
CA VAL A 89 7.03 -20.74 3.13
C VAL A 89 5.66 -21.41 3.23
N PRO A 90 5.51 -22.49 4.01
CA PRO A 90 4.27 -23.27 4.02
C PRO A 90 3.13 -22.47 4.67
N GLN A 91 1.89 -22.77 4.27
CA GLN A 91 0.70 -22.05 4.73
C GLN A 91 0.46 -22.15 6.25
N GLU A 92 0.96 -23.20 6.90
CA GLU A 92 0.91 -23.39 8.35
C GLU A 92 1.64 -22.32 9.17
N THR A 93 2.48 -21.50 8.51
CA THR A 93 3.12 -20.34 9.11
C THR A 93 2.17 -19.17 9.31
N TYR A 94 0.95 -19.24 8.77
CA TYR A 94 -0.05 -18.21 8.99
C TYR A 94 -0.31 -17.94 10.47
N GLY A 95 -0.27 -16.66 10.83
CA GLY A 95 -0.50 -16.17 12.18
C GLY A 95 0.67 -16.41 13.14
N VAL A 96 1.79 -17.00 12.70
CA VAL A 96 2.99 -17.14 13.53
C VAL A 96 3.51 -15.76 13.95
N THR A 97 3.85 -15.65 15.23
CA THR A 97 4.40 -14.46 15.88
C THR A 97 5.38 -14.87 16.98
N MET A 98 5.99 -13.90 17.66
CA MET A 98 6.99 -14.11 18.69
C MET A 98 6.52 -15.10 19.78
N GLY A 99 7.39 -16.07 20.09
CA GLY A 99 7.16 -17.11 21.09
C GLY A 99 6.47 -18.38 20.56
N VAL A 100 6.03 -18.40 19.30
CA VAL A 100 5.43 -19.59 18.67
C VAL A 100 6.53 -20.47 18.05
N SER A 101 6.42 -21.79 18.23
CA SER A 101 7.26 -22.77 17.53
C SER A 101 6.41 -23.60 16.57
N ARG A 102 6.84 -23.72 15.31
CA ARG A 102 6.19 -24.58 14.28
C ARG A 102 7.23 -25.09 13.29
N ASP A 103 6.95 -26.24 12.68
CA ASP A 103 7.81 -26.83 11.66
C ASP A 103 8.10 -25.84 10.52
N GLY A 104 7.07 -25.15 10.02
CA GLY A 104 7.16 -24.11 8.99
C GLY A 104 8.06 -22.91 9.28
N VAL A 105 8.46 -22.67 10.54
CA VAL A 105 9.36 -21.55 10.91
C VAL A 105 10.76 -21.76 10.33
N VAL A 106 11.19 -23.00 10.14
CA VAL A 106 12.49 -23.29 9.51
C VAL A 106 12.54 -22.74 8.08
N GLN A 107 11.47 -22.98 7.30
CA GLN A 107 11.34 -22.48 5.93
C GLN A 107 11.24 -20.96 5.91
N LEU A 108 10.52 -20.36 6.87
CA LEU A 108 10.45 -18.92 7.03
C LEU A 108 11.84 -18.30 7.27
N LYS A 109 12.61 -18.83 8.23
CA LYS A 109 13.97 -18.34 8.53
C LYS A 109 14.88 -18.48 7.30
N ARG A 110 14.86 -19.62 6.62
CA ARG A 110 15.62 -19.82 5.36
C ARG A 110 15.23 -18.82 4.28
N ARG A 111 13.94 -18.52 4.16
CA ARG A 111 13.44 -17.52 3.21
C ARG A 111 13.95 -16.12 3.56
N LEU A 112 13.95 -15.73 4.83
CA LEU A 112 14.45 -14.43 5.31
C LEU A 112 15.98 -14.31 5.18
N LEU A 113 16.71 -15.41 5.42
CA LEU A 113 18.15 -15.52 5.15
C LEU A 113 18.47 -15.32 3.67
N ALA A 114 17.69 -15.93 2.77
CA ALA A 114 17.89 -15.83 1.33
C ALA A 114 17.74 -14.40 0.80
N SER A 115 16.85 -13.58 1.38
CA SER A 115 16.70 -12.16 1.05
C SER A 115 17.50 -11.21 1.95
N ALA A 116 18.42 -11.73 2.77
CA ALA A 116 19.25 -10.96 3.70
C ALA A 116 18.47 -10.10 4.72
N ASP A 117 17.20 -10.43 4.97
CA ASP A 117 16.40 -9.83 6.05
C ASP A 117 16.84 -10.34 7.43
N MET A 118 17.39 -11.54 7.45
CA MET A 118 17.98 -12.19 8.61
C MET A 118 19.49 -12.37 8.38
N PRO A 119 20.35 -12.03 9.36
CA PRO A 119 21.77 -12.36 9.28
C PRO A 119 21.98 -13.87 9.33
N MET A 120 23.10 -14.35 8.80
CA MET A 120 23.46 -15.77 8.85
C MET A 120 23.51 -16.26 10.30
N VAL A 121 22.88 -17.40 10.56
CA VAL A 121 22.84 -18.07 11.87
C VAL A 121 23.46 -19.46 11.77
N GLU A 122 24.07 -19.92 12.85
CA GLU A 122 24.69 -21.25 12.90
C GLU A 122 23.64 -22.38 12.76
N ASN A 123 22.48 -22.20 13.39
CA ASN A 123 21.40 -23.19 13.39
C ASN A 123 20.06 -22.53 13.07
N VAL A 124 19.30 -23.16 12.17
CA VAL A 124 17.93 -22.78 11.86
C VAL A 124 16.99 -23.74 12.59
N ASP A 125 16.29 -23.24 13.60
CA ASP A 125 15.33 -23.99 14.39
C ASP A 125 13.87 -23.59 14.10
N GLN A 126 12.94 -24.21 14.82
CA GLN A 126 11.50 -24.03 14.68
C GLN A 126 10.95 -22.85 15.50
N ALA A 127 11.79 -22.18 16.30
CA ALA A 127 11.34 -21.18 17.25
C ALA A 127 11.24 -19.81 16.59
N PHE A 128 10.08 -19.17 16.66
CA PHE A 128 9.94 -17.76 16.26
C PHE A 128 10.40 -16.87 17.43
N ASP A 129 11.70 -16.60 17.44
CA ASP A 129 12.42 -15.83 18.46
C ASP A 129 12.51 -14.33 18.11
N ALA A 130 13.12 -13.55 19.01
CA ALA A 130 13.29 -12.11 18.80
C ALA A 130 14.11 -11.76 17.52
N PRO A 131 15.20 -12.49 17.16
CA PRO A 131 15.86 -12.31 15.87
C PRO A 131 14.94 -12.53 14.66
N THR A 132 14.07 -13.54 14.71
CA THR A 132 13.13 -13.85 13.63
C THR A 132 12.03 -12.80 13.53
N ASP A 133 11.49 -12.33 14.65
CA ASP A 133 10.55 -11.19 14.69
C ASP A 133 11.17 -9.94 14.04
N ALA A 134 12.41 -9.60 14.43
CA ALA A 134 13.12 -8.46 13.87
C ALA A 134 13.36 -8.61 12.35
N ALA A 135 13.73 -9.81 11.89
CA ALA A 135 13.90 -10.08 10.46
C ALA A 135 12.57 -10.00 9.70
N LEU A 136 11.46 -10.51 10.25
CA LEU A 136 10.15 -10.40 9.63
C LEU A 136 9.69 -8.93 9.55
N ARG A 137 9.91 -8.13 10.59
CA ARG A 137 9.59 -6.70 10.57
C ARG A 137 10.39 -5.94 9.51
N ARG A 138 11.68 -6.26 9.32
CA ARG A 138 12.48 -5.71 8.21
C ARG A 138 11.90 -6.08 6.86
N PHE A 139 11.53 -7.35 6.69
CA PHE A 139 10.88 -7.85 5.47
C PHE A 139 9.58 -7.09 5.18
N GLN A 140 8.73 -6.91 6.19
CA GLN A 140 7.47 -6.17 6.07
C GLN A 140 7.72 -4.72 5.68
N ALA A 141 8.63 -4.04 6.36
CA ALA A 141 8.97 -2.65 6.08
C ALA A 141 9.47 -2.45 4.64
N ARG A 142 10.44 -3.25 4.19
CA ARG A 142 10.99 -3.13 2.82
C ARG A 142 10.01 -3.52 1.71
N HIS A 143 8.89 -4.15 2.06
CA HIS A 143 7.82 -4.51 1.12
C HIS A 143 6.60 -3.61 1.24
N GLY A 144 6.64 -2.56 2.07
CA GLY A 144 5.52 -1.65 2.27
C GLY A 144 4.30 -2.33 2.91
N LEU A 145 4.53 -3.37 3.69
CA LEU A 145 3.50 -4.09 4.44
C LEU A 145 3.34 -3.49 5.83
N GLN A 146 2.24 -3.85 6.50
CA GLN A 146 2.07 -3.54 7.91
C GLN A 146 3.17 -4.21 8.75
N VAL A 147 3.90 -3.42 9.55
CA VAL A 147 5.04 -3.90 10.34
C VAL A 147 4.55 -4.43 11.70
N ASN A 148 3.81 -5.54 11.67
CA ASN A 148 3.21 -6.15 12.86
C ASN A 148 4.06 -7.30 13.46
N GLY A 149 5.07 -7.82 12.75
CA GLY A 149 5.86 -8.98 13.18
C GLY A 149 5.06 -10.28 13.22
N GLN A 150 3.96 -10.34 12.46
CA GLN A 150 3.13 -11.53 12.28
C GLN A 150 3.14 -11.95 10.81
N VAL A 151 3.17 -13.26 10.55
CA VAL A 151 2.98 -13.79 9.20
C VAL A 151 1.48 -13.78 8.88
N ASP A 152 0.96 -12.61 8.53
CA ASP A 152 -0.41 -12.44 8.02
C ASP A 152 -0.52 -12.84 6.53
N GLU A 153 -1.73 -12.76 5.99
CA GLU A 153 -2.03 -13.11 4.60
C GLU A 153 -1.12 -12.36 3.60
N ALA A 154 -1.05 -11.03 3.72
CA ALA A 154 -0.25 -10.19 2.84
C ALA A 154 1.25 -10.51 2.94
N THR A 155 1.76 -10.73 4.16
CA THR A 155 3.16 -11.09 4.41
C THR A 155 3.51 -12.43 3.81
N TRP A 156 2.66 -13.45 3.96
CA TRP A 156 2.89 -14.77 3.39
C TRP A 156 2.89 -14.76 1.85
N TYR A 157 1.92 -14.07 1.24
CA TYR A 157 1.90 -13.91 -0.22
C TYR A 157 3.17 -13.19 -0.71
N ALA A 158 3.63 -12.15 0.00
CA ALA A 158 4.85 -11.45 -0.34
C ALA A 158 6.11 -12.32 -0.21
N LEU A 159 6.19 -13.17 0.81
CA LEU A 159 7.28 -14.15 1.03
C LEU A 159 7.36 -15.15 -0.13
N ASN A 160 6.20 -15.57 -0.64
CA ASN A 160 6.05 -16.61 -1.65
C ASN A 160 5.97 -16.09 -3.10
N VAL A 161 6.18 -14.79 -3.35
CA VAL A 161 6.44 -14.33 -4.72
C VAL A 161 7.65 -15.09 -5.26
N PRO A 162 7.65 -15.64 -6.49
CA PRO A 162 8.79 -16.40 -7.02
C PRO A 162 10.06 -15.55 -7.19
N ALA A 163 11.22 -16.20 -7.05
CA ALA A 163 12.53 -15.57 -7.27
C ALA A 163 12.67 -15.01 -8.69
N GLU A 164 12.16 -15.75 -9.68
CA GLU A 164 12.15 -15.33 -11.09
C GLU A 164 11.37 -14.03 -11.28
N THR A 165 10.19 -13.90 -10.67
CA THR A 165 9.39 -12.68 -10.71
C THR A 165 10.16 -11.48 -10.12
N ARG A 166 10.88 -11.67 -9.01
CA ARG A 166 11.68 -10.60 -8.41
C ARG A 166 12.90 -10.24 -9.26
N LEU A 167 13.59 -11.23 -9.83
CA LEU A 167 14.70 -11.00 -10.75
C LEU A 167 14.23 -10.20 -11.97
N HIS A 168 13.10 -10.56 -12.56
CA HIS A 168 12.52 -9.83 -13.67
C HIS A 168 12.15 -8.39 -13.29
N GLN A 169 11.58 -8.18 -12.09
CA GLN A 169 11.32 -6.83 -11.56
C GLN A 169 12.61 -6.01 -11.42
N LEU A 170 13.70 -6.61 -10.92
CA LEU A 170 14.99 -5.93 -10.79
C LEU A 170 15.55 -5.54 -12.16
N GLN A 171 15.49 -6.44 -13.15
CA GLN A 171 15.94 -6.18 -14.52
C GLN A 171 15.14 -5.05 -15.19
N LEU A 172 13.81 -5.03 -15.04
CA LEU A 172 12.97 -3.94 -15.57
C LEU A 172 13.27 -2.60 -14.88
N ASN A 173 13.50 -2.61 -13.56
CA ASN A 173 13.86 -1.40 -12.83
C ASN A 173 15.25 -0.90 -13.22
N LEU A 174 16.21 -1.79 -13.51
CA LEU A 174 17.53 -1.41 -14.01
C LEU A 174 17.41 -0.61 -15.31
N LEU A 175 16.64 -1.11 -16.29
CA LEU A 175 16.39 -0.40 -17.54
C LEU A 175 15.73 0.98 -17.31
N ARG A 176 14.82 1.06 -16.33
CA ARG A 176 14.14 2.32 -15.95
C ARG A 176 15.12 3.35 -15.40
N VAL A 177 16.01 2.95 -14.49
CA VAL A 177 16.91 3.90 -13.81
C VAL A 177 18.17 4.21 -14.61
N GLN A 178 18.55 3.36 -15.58
CA GLN A 178 19.79 3.50 -16.35
C GLN A 178 19.93 4.87 -17.02
N GLY A 179 18.84 5.44 -17.53
CA GLY A 179 18.82 6.81 -18.07
C GLY A 179 18.57 7.91 -17.04
N MET A 180 18.00 7.58 -15.88
CA MET A 180 17.61 8.55 -14.86
C MET A 180 18.76 8.89 -13.91
N ALA A 181 19.44 7.87 -13.38
CA ALA A 181 20.46 8.00 -12.34
C ALA A 181 21.65 8.89 -12.76
N PRO A 182 22.28 8.72 -13.94
CA PRO A 182 23.39 9.59 -14.35
C PRO A 182 22.96 11.03 -14.65
N ALA A 183 21.67 11.27 -14.85
CA ALA A 183 21.10 12.57 -15.22
C ALA A 183 20.46 13.31 -14.02
N LEU A 184 20.75 12.85 -12.80
CA LEU A 184 20.39 13.55 -11.56
C LEU A 184 21.19 14.84 -11.43
N ALA A 185 20.62 15.81 -10.73
CA ALA A 185 21.35 16.99 -10.28
C ALA A 185 21.91 16.72 -8.88
N ASP A 186 22.80 17.59 -8.38
CA ASP A 186 23.28 17.50 -7.00
C ASP A 186 22.14 17.64 -5.97
N ARG A 187 21.13 18.47 -6.31
CA ARG A 187 19.90 18.63 -5.54
C ARG A 187 18.68 18.30 -6.40
N TYR A 188 17.85 17.38 -5.93
CA TYR A 188 16.63 16.95 -6.64
C TYR A 188 15.53 16.51 -5.70
N VAL A 189 14.32 16.46 -6.25
CA VAL A 189 13.15 15.84 -5.60
C VAL A 189 12.77 14.63 -6.43
N VAL A 190 12.67 13.47 -5.79
CA VAL A 190 12.17 12.25 -6.41
C VAL A 190 10.86 11.85 -5.76
N VAL A 191 9.88 11.48 -6.59
CA VAL A 191 8.60 10.93 -6.14
C VAL A 191 8.52 9.49 -6.61
N ASN A 192 8.53 8.56 -5.66
CA ASN A 192 8.28 7.15 -5.95
C ASN A 192 6.77 6.90 -5.87
N ILE A 193 6.11 6.97 -7.04
CA ILE A 193 4.65 6.86 -7.15
C ILE A 193 4.11 5.56 -6.51
N PRO A 194 4.58 4.34 -6.85
CA PRO A 194 4.04 3.13 -6.26
C PRO A 194 4.36 2.98 -4.77
N ALA A 195 5.44 3.59 -4.28
CA ALA A 195 5.75 3.61 -2.85
C ALA A 195 5.11 4.77 -2.09
N ALA A 196 4.44 5.71 -2.78
CA ALA A 196 3.85 6.90 -2.21
C ALA A 196 4.81 7.71 -1.30
N PHE A 197 6.06 7.88 -1.73
CA PHE A 197 7.07 8.67 -1.01
C PHE A 197 7.67 9.78 -1.86
N ILE A 198 8.03 10.88 -1.19
CA ILE A 198 8.79 12.00 -1.73
C ILE A 198 10.11 12.07 -0.97
N GLU A 199 11.22 12.14 -1.70
CA GLU A 199 12.54 12.40 -1.11
C GLU A 199 13.13 13.68 -1.69
N VAL A 200 13.63 14.53 -0.81
CA VAL A 200 14.46 15.68 -1.16
C VAL A 200 15.90 15.27 -0.93
N VAL A 201 16.68 15.20 -1.99
CA VAL A 201 18.07 14.76 -1.97
C VAL A 201 18.98 15.93 -2.28
N GLU A 202 20.05 16.06 -1.51
CA GLU A 202 21.08 17.09 -1.67
C GLU A 202 22.43 16.53 -1.23
N GLY A 203 23.48 16.71 -2.04
CA GLY A 203 24.81 16.18 -1.76
C GLY A 203 24.86 14.65 -1.67
N GLY A 204 24.00 13.97 -2.45
CA GLY A 204 23.88 12.50 -2.44
C GLY A 204 23.13 11.91 -1.24
N MET A 205 22.58 12.74 -0.35
CA MET A 205 21.90 12.29 0.88
C MET A 205 20.45 12.79 0.94
N VAL A 206 19.55 11.98 1.49
CA VAL A 206 18.16 12.36 1.78
C VAL A 206 18.15 13.39 2.90
N GLN A 207 17.72 14.61 2.58
CA GLN A 207 17.54 15.69 3.55
C GLN A 207 16.16 15.63 4.21
N ARG A 208 15.15 15.24 3.43
CA ARG A 208 13.76 15.11 3.90
C ARG A 208 13.06 13.98 3.16
N ARG A 209 12.21 13.26 3.90
CA ARG A 209 11.30 12.26 3.36
C ARG A 209 9.87 12.58 3.81
N HIS A 210 8.92 12.48 2.88
CA HIS A 210 7.51 12.73 3.14
C HIS A 210 6.66 11.62 2.51
N THR A 211 5.55 11.30 3.16
CA THR A 211 4.49 10.48 2.56
C THR A 211 3.74 11.32 1.52
N ALA A 212 3.48 10.73 0.35
CA ALA A 212 2.70 11.33 -0.73
C ALA A 212 1.29 10.74 -0.77
N VAL A 213 0.35 11.49 -1.33
CA VAL A 213 -0.90 10.94 -1.86
C VAL A 213 -0.81 10.99 -3.38
N VAL A 214 -0.96 9.84 -4.02
CA VAL A 214 -0.83 9.71 -5.48
C VAL A 214 -2.19 9.44 -6.13
N GLY A 215 -2.26 9.68 -7.44
CA GLY A 215 -3.45 9.46 -8.24
C GLY A 215 -3.93 8.01 -8.21
N ARG A 216 -5.25 7.81 -8.22
CA ARG A 216 -5.89 6.49 -8.30
C ARG A 216 -5.63 5.83 -9.66
N ILE A 217 -5.94 4.54 -9.79
CA ILE A 217 -5.77 3.79 -11.06
C ILE A 217 -6.54 4.45 -12.22
N ASP A 218 -7.73 5.01 -11.97
CA ASP A 218 -8.54 5.72 -12.98
C ASP A 218 -8.05 7.15 -13.29
N ARG A 219 -7.10 7.67 -12.49
CA ARG A 219 -6.58 9.04 -12.51
C ARG A 219 -5.12 9.07 -12.05
N GLN A 220 -4.25 8.35 -12.76
CA GLN A 220 -2.86 8.13 -12.33
C GLN A 220 -2.03 9.42 -12.34
N THR A 221 -1.12 9.54 -11.39
CA THR A 221 -0.07 10.58 -11.42
C THR A 221 0.83 10.34 -12.64
N PRO A 222 1.03 11.33 -13.53
CA PRO A 222 1.86 11.15 -14.72
C PRO A 222 3.35 11.03 -14.35
N ILE A 223 4.08 10.20 -15.09
CA ILE A 223 5.54 10.10 -14.99
C ILE A 223 6.17 11.27 -15.76
N LEU A 224 6.98 12.09 -15.10
CA LEU A 224 7.61 13.26 -15.71
C LEU A 224 8.97 13.59 -15.09
N LYS A 225 9.79 14.33 -15.83
CA LYS A 225 11.02 15.00 -15.35
C LYS A 225 10.89 16.49 -15.63
N SER A 226 10.91 17.31 -14.59
CA SER A 226 10.78 18.77 -14.70
C SER A 226 11.60 19.49 -13.63
N ARG A 227 11.66 20.81 -13.71
CA ARG A 227 12.26 21.68 -12.70
C ARG A 227 11.16 22.39 -11.92
N ILE A 228 11.37 22.55 -10.61
CA ILE A 228 10.52 23.38 -9.77
C ILE A 228 10.98 24.83 -9.96
N HIS A 229 10.15 25.65 -10.62
CA HIS A 229 10.48 27.04 -10.94
C HIS A 229 9.97 28.04 -9.91
N GLN A 230 8.88 27.70 -9.22
CA GLN A 230 8.22 28.58 -8.26
C GLN A 230 7.55 27.74 -7.17
N ILE A 231 7.54 28.28 -5.95
CA ILE A 231 6.73 27.81 -4.85
C ILE A 231 5.73 28.92 -4.55
N ASN A 232 4.43 28.60 -4.62
CA ASN A 232 3.36 29.54 -4.29
C ASN A 232 2.83 29.19 -2.90
N PHE A 233 2.95 30.11 -1.95
CA PHE A 233 2.39 29.95 -0.62
C PHE A 233 0.94 30.45 -0.65
N ASN A 234 0.03 29.64 -0.10
CA ASN A 234 -1.41 29.92 -0.10
C ASN A 234 -1.97 30.11 -1.53
N PRO A 235 -1.81 29.11 -2.43
CA PRO A 235 -2.32 29.23 -3.79
C PRO A 235 -3.85 29.18 -3.79
N TYR A 236 -4.46 29.90 -4.71
CA TYR A 236 -5.82 29.59 -5.14
C TYR A 236 -5.87 28.18 -5.74
N TRP A 237 -6.89 27.39 -5.41
CA TRP A 237 -7.13 26.15 -6.13
C TRP A 237 -8.13 26.39 -7.25
N ASN A 238 -7.64 26.40 -8.49
CA ASN A 238 -8.49 26.40 -9.68
C ASN A 238 -8.88 24.96 -10.00
N VAL A 239 -10.18 24.66 -9.96
CA VAL A 239 -10.68 23.30 -10.13
C VAL A 239 -10.52 22.88 -11.60
N PRO A 240 -9.80 21.78 -11.91
CA PRO A 240 -9.65 21.33 -13.27
C PRO A 240 -10.99 20.90 -13.89
N VAL A 241 -11.16 21.12 -15.19
CA VAL A 241 -12.38 20.73 -15.94
C VAL A 241 -12.73 19.26 -15.75
N SER A 242 -11.74 18.38 -15.63
CA SER A 242 -11.96 16.95 -15.37
C SER A 242 -12.62 16.69 -14.01
N ILE A 243 -12.30 17.47 -12.98
CA ILE A 243 -12.90 17.39 -11.64
C ILE A 243 -14.29 18.03 -11.65
N ILE A 244 -14.47 19.14 -12.38
CA ILE A 244 -15.79 19.75 -12.58
C ILE A 244 -16.77 18.71 -13.15
N ARG A 245 -16.37 18.08 -14.27
CA ARG A 245 -17.19 17.10 -14.98
C ARG A 245 -17.47 15.83 -14.18
N ARG A 246 -16.45 15.25 -13.55
CA ARG A 246 -16.56 13.92 -12.92
C ARG A 246 -17.06 13.96 -11.48
N ASP A 247 -16.85 15.06 -10.77
CA ASP A 247 -17.05 15.14 -9.33
C ASP A 247 -18.01 16.29 -8.95
N LEU A 248 -17.69 17.56 -9.26
CA LEU A 248 -18.51 18.71 -8.79
C LEU A 248 -19.96 18.64 -9.28
N ILE A 249 -20.19 18.30 -10.56
CA ILE A 249 -21.55 18.18 -11.09
C ILE A 249 -22.35 17.16 -10.28
N LYS A 250 -21.76 16.01 -9.97
CA LYS A 250 -22.38 14.98 -9.14
C LYS A 250 -22.66 15.53 -7.74
N TYR A 251 -21.67 16.13 -7.08
CA TYR A 251 -21.82 16.64 -5.71
C TYR A 251 -22.85 17.76 -5.61
N MET A 252 -22.98 18.61 -6.61
CA MET A 252 -24.01 19.66 -6.64
C MET A 252 -25.42 19.10 -6.85
N ASN A 253 -25.56 18.01 -7.59
CA ASN A 253 -26.85 17.31 -7.70
C ASN A 253 -27.23 16.57 -6.41
N GLU A 254 -26.25 16.10 -5.62
CA GLU A 254 -26.47 15.43 -4.34
C GLU A 254 -26.69 16.44 -3.18
N ASN A 255 -25.93 17.53 -3.16
CA ASN A 255 -26.03 18.62 -2.20
C ASN A 255 -25.90 19.99 -2.91
N PRO A 256 -27.00 20.73 -3.11
CA PRO A 256 -26.96 22.06 -3.72
C PRO A 256 -26.14 23.11 -2.96
N ASN A 257 -25.80 22.88 -1.69
CA ASN A 257 -24.99 23.78 -0.87
C ASN A 257 -23.48 23.45 -0.91
N TYR A 258 -23.07 22.39 -1.64
CA TYR A 258 -21.70 21.87 -1.61
C TYR A 258 -20.63 22.94 -1.87
N LEU A 259 -20.80 23.75 -2.92
CA LEU A 259 -19.80 24.78 -3.25
C LEU A 259 -19.69 25.86 -2.16
N THR A 260 -20.80 26.21 -1.52
CA THR A 260 -20.81 27.16 -0.39
C THR A 260 -20.08 26.57 0.81
N GLU A 261 -20.38 25.33 1.17
CA GLU A 261 -19.73 24.60 2.27
C GLU A 261 -18.22 24.44 2.04
N GLN A 262 -17.82 24.19 0.80
CA GLN A 262 -16.41 24.05 0.41
C GLN A 262 -15.76 25.39 0.02
N GLN A 263 -16.46 26.51 0.13
CA GLN A 263 -15.97 27.85 -0.22
C GLN A 263 -15.40 27.93 -1.66
N ILE A 264 -16.03 27.25 -2.60
CA ILE A 264 -15.68 27.26 -4.02
C ILE A 264 -16.57 28.28 -4.74
N ARG A 265 -15.94 29.24 -5.40
CA ARG A 265 -16.60 30.33 -6.13
C ARG A 265 -16.58 30.05 -7.63
N ILE A 266 -17.57 30.59 -8.34
CA ILE A 266 -17.77 30.35 -9.78
C ILE A 266 -17.62 31.66 -10.53
N PHE A 267 -16.89 31.63 -11.65
CA PHE A 267 -16.63 32.80 -12.48
C PHE A 267 -16.93 32.51 -13.95
N ASP A 268 -17.54 33.48 -14.62
CA ASP A 268 -17.72 33.46 -16.07
C ASP A 268 -16.44 33.86 -16.83
N ALA A 269 -16.48 33.83 -18.17
CA ALA A 269 -15.35 34.22 -19.00
C ALA A 269 -14.96 35.71 -18.86
N GLY A 270 -15.87 36.55 -18.37
CA GLY A 270 -15.65 37.97 -18.07
C GLY A 270 -15.13 38.22 -16.65
N GLY A 271 -15.00 37.19 -15.82
CA GLY A 271 -14.59 37.29 -14.42
C GLY A 271 -15.70 37.70 -13.45
N GLN A 272 -16.96 37.73 -13.89
CA GLN A 272 -18.10 37.98 -13.00
C GLN A 272 -18.43 36.72 -12.21
N GLU A 273 -18.71 36.90 -10.91
CA GLU A 273 -19.07 35.80 -10.03
C GLU A 273 -20.52 35.36 -10.27
N LEU A 274 -20.71 34.04 -10.37
CA LEU A 274 -22.00 33.41 -10.57
C LEU A 274 -22.44 32.68 -9.30
N GLN A 275 -23.75 32.66 -9.07
CA GLN A 275 -24.37 31.86 -8.02
C GLN A 275 -24.60 30.42 -8.53
N PRO A 276 -24.45 29.39 -7.68
CA PRO A 276 -24.69 28.00 -8.09
C PRO A 276 -26.09 27.76 -8.67
N THR A 277 -27.10 28.53 -8.26
CA THR A 277 -28.48 28.45 -8.76
C THR A 277 -28.65 28.91 -10.20
N GLN A 278 -27.66 29.59 -10.78
CA GLN A 278 -27.68 30.08 -12.16
C GLN A 278 -27.20 29.04 -13.18
N ILE A 279 -26.68 27.89 -12.72
CA ILE A 279 -26.07 26.86 -13.58
C ILE A 279 -26.96 25.62 -13.61
N ASN A 280 -27.17 25.04 -14.79
CA ASN A 280 -27.87 23.78 -14.93
C ASN A 280 -26.95 22.58 -14.63
N TRP A 281 -26.96 22.13 -13.38
CA TRP A 281 -26.21 20.97 -12.89
C TRP A 281 -26.65 19.61 -13.44
N GLN A 282 -27.78 19.51 -14.14
CA GLN A 282 -28.19 18.26 -14.81
C GLN A 282 -27.46 18.05 -16.15
N THR A 283 -26.65 19.02 -16.57
CA THR A 283 -25.91 19.02 -17.84
C THR A 283 -24.43 19.27 -17.61
N GLU A 284 -23.63 19.24 -18.68
CA GLU A 284 -22.24 19.67 -18.60
C GLU A 284 -22.05 21.20 -18.65
N GLU A 285 -23.11 22.02 -18.51
CA GLU A 285 -22.99 23.49 -18.59
C GLU A 285 -21.88 24.05 -17.67
N ALA A 286 -21.74 23.47 -16.47
CA ALA A 286 -20.73 23.85 -15.49
C ALA A 286 -19.29 23.83 -16.04
N VAL A 287 -18.96 22.99 -17.04
CA VAL A 287 -17.59 22.88 -17.58
C VAL A 287 -17.14 24.13 -18.33
N ASN A 288 -18.07 25.03 -18.67
CA ASN A 288 -17.79 26.27 -19.38
C ASN A 288 -17.38 27.43 -18.45
N TYR A 289 -17.44 27.22 -17.13
CA TYR A 289 -17.12 28.23 -16.13
C TYR A 289 -15.84 27.87 -15.37
N SER A 290 -15.24 28.89 -14.74
CA SER A 290 -14.06 28.71 -13.89
C SER A 290 -14.47 28.58 -12.44
N PHE A 291 -13.91 27.58 -11.75
CA PHE A 291 -14.17 27.34 -10.33
C PHE A 291 -12.89 27.55 -9.54
N ARG A 292 -12.97 28.33 -8.47
CA ARG A 292 -11.82 28.69 -7.65
C ARG A 292 -12.14 28.59 -6.17
N GLN A 293 -11.30 27.90 -5.42
CA GLN A 293 -11.28 27.94 -3.96
C GLN A 293 -10.24 28.98 -3.50
N ASP A 294 -10.66 29.87 -2.60
CA ASP A 294 -9.76 30.87 -2.02
C ASP A 294 -8.85 30.21 -0.95
N PRO A 295 -7.64 30.74 -0.69
CA PRO A 295 -6.72 30.15 0.27
C PRO A 295 -7.25 30.30 1.70
N GLY A 296 -7.19 29.24 2.50
CA GLY A 296 -7.56 29.27 3.90
C GLY A 296 -7.46 27.90 4.56
N PRO A 297 -7.37 27.82 5.90
CA PRO A 297 -7.57 26.57 6.61
C PRO A 297 -9.02 26.10 6.44
N GLN A 298 -9.20 24.81 6.15
CA GLN A 298 -10.51 24.15 6.16
C GLN A 298 -10.89 23.73 7.58
#